data_AF-A0A6M0BFQ9-F1
#
_entry.id   AF-A0A6M0BFQ9-F1
#
_cell.length_a   1.000
_cell.length_b   1.000
_cell.length_c   1.000
_cell.angle_alpha   90.00
_cell.angle_beta   90.00
_cell.angle_gamma   90.00
#
_symmetry.space_group_name_H-M   'P 1'
#
loop_
_entity.id
_entity.type
_entity.pdbx_description
1 polymer ?
#
loop_
_entity_poly.entity_id
_entity_poly.type
_entity_poly.pdbx_seq_one_letter_code
_entity_poly.pdbx_strand_id
1 'polypeptide(L)'
;MVRIKGANSDYKFLNGSIQDLKGDHPVYLKIFVCPYDMPSPIEEPDENGWCEGTDEQCPHGKKNGEKSPGHALICLHQEDGISLETNNNVTATGPLVAEKGITIKDELVLDVSEAKAGLVITMKGEEILRLNISDQGDIELSPLNPSKTLKINGNLEVTQGLTVAGKELPI
;
A
#
# COMPACT_ATOMS: atom_id res chain seq x y z
N MET A 1 -11.46 -14.72 -21.48
CA MET A 1 -10.23 -15.40 -21.05
C MET A 1 -9.45 -14.38 -20.22
N VAL A 2 -9.02 -14.69 -19.00
CA VAL A 2 -8.21 -13.76 -18.22
C VAL A 2 -6.78 -13.83 -18.74
N ARG A 3 -6.13 -12.68 -18.98
CA ARG A 3 -4.75 -12.66 -19.47
C ARG A 3 -3.88 -11.72 -18.64
N ILE A 4 -2.66 -12.17 -18.36
CA ILE A 4 -1.59 -11.32 -17.85
C ILE A 4 -1.06 -10.51 -19.04
N LYS A 5 -1.06 -9.20 -18.88
CA LYS A 5 -0.68 -8.19 -19.87
C LYS A 5 0.43 -7.31 -19.29
N GLY A 6 1.08 -6.55 -20.14
CA GLY A 6 2.09 -5.61 -19.68
C GLY A 6 2.36 -4.51 -20.70
N ALA A 7 2.88 -3.41 -20.19
CA ALA A 7 3.32 -2.27 -20.97
C ALA A 7 4.58 -1.70 -20.33
N ASN A 8 5.43 -1.07 -21.12
CA ASN A 8 6.61 -0.37 -20.61
C ASN A 8 6.77 0.94 -21.37
N SER A 9 7.75 1.73 -20.93
CA SER A 9 8.08 3.03 -21.51
C SER A 9 8.77 2.92 -22.88
N ASP A 10 9.37 1.77 -23.19
CA ASP A 10 10.35 1.65 -24.27
C ASP A 10 9.74 1.20 -25.59
N TYR A 11 8.54 0.60 -25.56
CA TYR A 11 7.91 0.00 -26.73
C TYR A 11 6.44 0.37 -26.86
N LYS A 12 6.00 0.52 -28.12
CA LYS A 12 4.58 0.69 -28.46
C LYS A 12 4.24 0.05 -29.79
N PHE A 13 3.02 -0.46 -29.93
CA PHE A 13 2.47 -0.89 -31.21
C PHE A 13 2.07 0.33 -32.04
N LEU A 14 2.74 0.51 -33.18
CA LEU A 14 2.53 1.61 -34.13
C LEU A 14 2.68 1.07 -35.56
N ASN A 15 1.79 1.47 -36.46
CA ASN A 15 1.85 1.11 -37.89
C ASN A 15 1.95 -0.41 -38.15
N GLY A 16 1.26 -1.23 -37.36
CA GLY A 16 1.23 -2.69 -37.55
C GLY A 16 2.41 -3.45 -36.94
N SER A 17 3.31 -2.78 -36.22
CA SER A 17 4.46 -3.42 -35.56
C SER A 17 4.78 -2.80 -34.20
N ILE A 18 5.50 -3.53 -33.37
CA ILE A 18 6.10 -2.99 -32.15
C ILE A 18 7.30 -2.12 -32.55
N GLN A 19 7.37 -0.90 -32.02
CA GLN A 19 8.43 0.06 -32.28
C GLN A 19 9.02 0.59 -30.97
N ASP A 20 10.30 0.91 -31.01
CA ASP A 20 11.01 1.56 -29.91
C ASP A 20 10.55 3.02 -29.79
N LEU A 21 10.22 3.43 -28.58
CA LEU A 21 10.02 4.83 -28.22
C LEU A 21 11.39 5.41 -27.84
N LYS A 22 11.93 6.29 -28.70
CA LYS A 22 13.19 6.99 -28.42
C LYS A 22 12.91 8.31 -27.71
N GLY A 23 13.45 8.51 -26.51
CA GLY A 23 13.41 9.80 -25.81
C GLY A 23 13.78 9.72 -24.33
N ASP A 24 13.94 10.89 -23.69
CA ASP A 24 14.07 11.02 -22.24
C ASP A 24 12.67 11.08 -21.63
N HIS A 25 12.11 9.90 -21.31
CA HIS A 25 10.87 9.77 -20.56
C HIS A 25 11.10 8.93 -19.31
N PRO A 26 10.28 9.10 -18.26
CA PRO A 26 10.37 8.24 -17.10
C PRO A 26 10.27 6.75 -17.46
N VAL A 27 11.21 5.95 -16.97
CA VAL A 27 11.21 4.51 -17.18
C VAL A 27 10.11 3.88 -16.33
N TYR A 28 9.28 3.04 -16.96
CA TYR A 28 8.24 2.31 -16.26
C TYR A 28 8.01 0.90 -16.79
N LEU A 29 7.48 0.05 -15.91
CA LEU A 29 6.91 -1.26 -16.23
C LEU A 29 5.55 -1.39 -15.55
N LYS A 30 4.52 -1.66 -16.34
CA LYS A 30 3.19 -2.05 -15.89
C LYS A 30 3.01 -3.53 -16.17
N ILE A 31 2.63 -4.30 -15.14
CA ILE A 31 2.21 -5.70 -15.26
C ILE A 31 0.80 -5.78 -14.71
N PHE A 32 -0.16 -6.25 -15.50
CA PHE A 32 -1.55 -6.23 -15.07
C PHE A 32 -2.36 -7.43 -15.55
N VAL A 33 -3.43 -7.72 -14.83
CA VAL A 33 -4.43 -8.72 -15.21
C VAL A 33 -5.59 -8.00 -15.89
N CYS A 34 -5.92 -8.40 -17.12
CA CYS A 34 -7.14 -7.97 -17.80
C CYS A 34 -8.12 -9.14 -17.89
N PRO A 35 -9.27 -9.09 -17.18
CA PRO A 35 -10.28 -10.16 -17.23
C PRO A 35 -10.91 -10.37 -18.61
N TYR A 36 -10.85 -9.34 -19.45
CA TYR A 36 -11.52 -9.26 -20.74
C TYR A 36 -10.58 -9.47 -21.93
N ASP A 37 -9.31 -9.81 -21.69
CA ASP A 37 -8.27 -10.00 -22.72
C ASP A 37 -8.13 -8.80 -23.68
N MET A 38 -8.34 -7.59 -23.19
CA MET A 38 -8.13 -6.38 -23.99
C MET A 38 -6.63 -6.16 -24.27
N PRO A 39 -6.26 -5.64 -25.45
CA PRO A 39 -4.87 -5.49 -25.84
C PRO A 39 -4.15 -4.45 -24.98
N SER A 40 -2.86 -4.68 -24.74
CA SER A 40 -1.95 -3.73 -24.11
C SER A 40 -1.25 -2.85 -25.15
N PRO A 41 -0.63 -1.71 -24.77
CA PRO A 41 0.07 -0.81 -25.69
C PRO A 41 1.16 -1.44 -26.58
N ILE A 42 1.62 -2.65 -26.30
CA ILE A 42 2.59 -3.42 -27.10
C ILE A 42 1.92 -4.47 -28.01
N GLU A 43 0.59 -4.44 -28.12
CA GLU A 43 -0.23 -5.29 -28.97
C GLU A 43 -1.08 -4.42 -29.92
N GLU A 44 -1.62 -5.03 -30.96
CA GLU A 44 -2.57 -4.36 -31.85
C GLU A 44 -3.81 -3.88 -31.05
N PRO A 45 -4.22 -2.61 -31.16
CA PRO A 45 -5.35 -2.07 -30.40
C PRO A 45 -6.69 -2.66 -30.86
N ASP A 46 -7.68 -2.64 -29.96
CA ASP A 46 -9.09 -2.78 -30.32
C ASP A 46 -9.61 -1.45 -30.90
N GLU A 47 -10.82 -1.47 -31.46
CA GLU A 47 -11.57 -0.28 -31.89
C GLU A 47 -11.65 0.80 -30.79
N ASN A 48 -11.64 0.38 -29.51
CA ASN A 48 -11.72 1.27 -28.35
C ASN A 48 -10.35 1.55 -27.69
N GLY A 49 -9.26 1.10 -28.30
CA GLY A 49 -7.87 1.33 -27.86
C GLY A 49 -7.27 0.17 -27.06
N TRP A 50 -6.39 0.52 -26.11
CA TRP A 50 -5.68 -0.42 -25.26
C TRP A 50 -6.20 -0.39 -23.82
N CYS A 51 -6.05 -1.50 -23.13
CA CYS A 51 -6.16 -1.57 -21.68
C CYS A 51 -4.84 -1.15 -21.04
N GLU A 52 -4.94 -0.31 -20.02
CA GLU A 52 -3.82 0.23 -19.23
C GLU A 52 -3.72 -0.41 -17.84
N GLY A 53 -4.50 -1.46 -17.59
CA GLY A 53 -4.49 -2.21 -16.33
C GLY A 53 -5.43 -1.69 -15.25
N THR A 54 -6.35 -0.79 -15.60
CA THR A 54 -7.37 -0.27 -14.67
C THR A 54 -8.78 -0.43 -15.26
N ASP A 55 -9.78 -0.52 -14.39
CA ASP A 55 -11.18 -0.68 -14.78
C ASP A 55 -11.67 0.50 -15.64
N GLU A 56 -11.29 1.73 -15.28
CA GLU A 56 -11.72 2.96 -15.95
C GLU A 56 -11.19 3.07 -17.38
N GLN A 57 -9.99 2.52 -17.63
CA GLN A 57 -9.30 2.64 -18.90
C GLN A 57 -9.50 1.41 -19.80
N CYS A 58 -10.28 0.42 -19.35
CA CYS A 58 -10.49 -0.82 -20.10
C CYS A 58 -11.39 -0.59 -21.35
N PRO A 59 -10.91 -0.91 -22.57
CA PRO A 59 -11.68 -0.77 -23.81
C PRO A 59 -13.00 -1.57 -23.83
N HIS A 60 -13.04 -2.71 -23.14
CA HIS A 60 -14.24 -3.54 -23.02
C HIS A 60 -15.43 -2.78 -22.46
N GLY A 61 -15.20 -1.92 -21.45
CA GLY A 61 -16.29 -1.18 -20.81
C GLY A 61 -16.86 -0.11 -21.75
N LYS A 62 -16.00 0.51 -22.56
CA LYS A 62 -16.41 1.45 -23.60
C LYS A 62 -17.18 0.77 -24.73
N LYS A 63 -16.80 -0.46 -25.09
CA LYS A 63 -17.45 -1.26 -26.13
C LYS A 63 -18.89 -1.64 -25.80
N ASN A 64 -19.14 -1.98 -24.54
CA ASN A 64 -20.41 -2.60 -24.12
C ASN A 64 -21.29 -1.68 -23.28
N GLY A 65 -20.82 -0.48 -22.93
CA GLY A 65 -21.55 0.45 -22.04
C GLY A 65 -21.64 -0.05 -20.59
N GLU A 66 -20.83 -1.03 -20.22
CA GLU A 66 -20.80 -1.67 -18.91
C GLU A 66 -19.48 -1.36 -18.19
N LYS A 67 -19.46 -1.45 -16.86
CA LYS A 67 -18.19 -1.39 -16.12
C LYS A 67 -17.33 -2.61 -16.46
N SER A 68 -16.01 -2.43 -16.40
CA SER A 68 -15.04 -3.52 -16.62
C SER A 68 -14.27 -3.87 -15.35
N PRO A 69 -14.95 -4.40 -14.30
CA PRO A 69 -14.31 -4.68 -13.03
C PRO A 69 -13.30 -5.83 -13.08
N GLY A 70 -12.35 -5.79 -12.15
CA GLY A 70 -11.49 -6.92 -11.80
C GLY A 70 -10.06 -6.81 -12.32
N HIS A 71 -9.61 -5.62 -12.70
CA HIS A 71 -8.20 -5.41 -13.01
C HIS A 71 -7.34 -5.43 -11.73
N ALA A 72 -6.09 -5.82 -11.91
CA ALA A 72 -5.03 -5.68 -10.93
C ALA A 72 -3.77 -5.24 -11.66
N LEU A 73 -3.10 -4.20 -11.16
CA LEU A 73 -1.95 -3.56 -11.80
C LEU A 73 -0.80 -3.43 -10.80
N ILE A 74 0.37 -3.90 -11.20
CA ILE A 74 1.66 -3.58 -10.60
C ILE A 74 2.33 -2.54 -11.50
N CYS A 75 2.62 -1.36 -10.95
CA CYS A 75 3.42 -0.34 -11.64
C CYS A 75 4.77 -0.20 -10.95
N LEU A 76 5.84 -0.28 -11.74
CA LEU A 76 7.19 0.09 -11.36
C LEU A 76 7.52 1.36 -12.13
N HIS A 77 7.78 2.46 -11.42
CA HIS A 77 8.10 3.76 -12.00
C HIS A 77 9.38 4.30 -11.38
N GLN A 78 10.26 4.90 -12.21
CA GLN A 78 11.56 5.40 -11.73
C GLN A 78 11.45 6.45 -10.62
N GLU A 79 10.40 7.27 -10.63
CA GLU A 79 10.21 8.39 -9.69
C GLU A 79 9.14 8.09 -8.65
N ASP A 80 8.04 7.44 -9.05
CA ASP A 80 6.90 7.16 -8.17
C ASP A 80 7.07 5.85 -7.38
N GLY A 81 8.10 5.06 -7.71
CA GLY A 81 8.39 3.80 -7.04
C GLY A 81 7.46 2.67 -7.47
N ILE A 82 7.02 1.86 -6.52
CA ILE A 82 6.19 0.68 -6.77
C ILE A 82 4.76 0.96 -6.30
N SER A 83 3.79 0.76 -7.17
CA SER A 83 2.38 0.77 -6.81
C SER A 83 1.70 -0.55 -7.17
N LEU A 84 0.73 -0.94 -6.34
CA LEU A 84 -0.17 -2.05 -6.59
C LEU A 84 -1.60 -1.51 -6.49
N GLU A 85 -2.33 -1.56 -7.59
CA GLU A 85 -3.71 -1.09 -7.71
C GLU A 85 -4.63 -2.29 -7.95
N THR A 86 -5.65 -2.44 -7.09
CA THR A 86 -6.70 -3.44 -7.23
C THR A 86 -8.01 -2.86 -6.70
N ASN A 87 -9.14 -3.46 -7.07
CA ASN A 87 -10.46 -3.07 -6.53
C ASN A 87 -10.70 -3.50 -5.07
N ASN A 88 -9.78 -4.26 -4.49
CA ASN A 88 -9.88 -4.83 -3.16
C ASN A 88 -8.64 -4.49 -2.31
N ASN A 89 -8.67 -4.93 -1.05
CA ASN A 89 -7.53 -4.82 -0.16
C ASN A 89 -6.35 -5.64 -0.68
N VAL A 90 -5.15 -5.07 -0.57
CA VAL A 90 -3.90 -5.78 -0.82
C VAL A 90 -3.42 -6.40 0.48
N THR A 91 -3.36 -7.73 0.52
CA THR A 91 -2.80 -8.47 1.66
C THR A 91 -1.38 -8.91 1.32
N ALA A 92 -0.39 -8.41 2.06
CA ALA A 92 0.98 -8.92 2.02
C ALA A 92 1.20 -9.87 3.20
N THR A 93 1.61 -11.11 2.91
CA THR A 93 1.91 -12.12 3.94
C THR A 93 3.42 -12.20 4.17
N GLY A 94 3.86 -12.09 5.43
CA GLY A 94 5.27 -12.13 5.82
C GLY A 94 5.86 -10.75 6.18
N PRO A 95 7.17 -10.67 6.48
CA PRO A 95 7.80 -9.41 6.85
C PRO A 95 7.81 -8.40 5.70
N LEU A 96 7.32 -7.18 5.97
CA LEU A 96 7.46 -6.03 5.08
C LEU A 96 8.67 -5.19 5.55
N VAL A 97 9.68 -5.07 4.69
CA VAL A 97 10.88 -4.26 4.98
C VAL A 97 10.88 -3.05 4.05
N ALA A 98 10.89 -1.85 4.63
CA ALA A 98 10.98 -0.59 3.89
C ALA A 98 12.23 0.19 4.31
N GLU A 99 13.21 0.31 3.41
CA GLU A 99 14.48 1.00 3.70
C GLU A 99 14.33 2.53 3.79
N LYS A 100 13.39 3.10 3.03
CA LYS A 100 13.15 4.55 2.96
C LYS A 100 11.86 4.99 3.66
N GLY A 101 11.31 4.12 4.51
CA GLY A 101 10.07 4.35 5.26
C GLY A 101 8.80 3.95 4.51
N ILE A 102 7.67 4.04 5.20
CA ILE A 102 6.33 3.77 4.69
C ILE A 102 5.54 5.08 4.83
N THR A 103 4.94 5.55 3.75
CA THR A 103 4.01 6.70 3.79
C THR A 103 2.58 6.17 3.71
N ILE A 104 1.73 6.62 4.62
CA ILE A 104 0.33 6.18 4.75
C ILE A 104 -0.53 7.42 4.51
N LYS A 105 -1.35 7.39 3.46
CA LYS A 105 -2.12 8.57 3.02
C LYS A 105 -3.41 8.76 3.83
N ASP A 106 -4.08 7.66 4.16
CA ASP A 106 -5.36 7.67 4.85
C ASP A 106 -5.20 7.15 6.28
N GLU A 107 -5.25 5.83 6.47
CA GLU A 107 -5.24 5.18 7.78
C GLU A 107 -4.31 3.95 7.82
N LEU A 108 -3.62 3.76 8.95
CA LEU A 108 -2.92 2.52 9.26
C LEU A 108 -3.76 1.71 10.25
N VAL A 109 -4.41 0.65 9.77
CA VAL A 109 -5.07 -0.32 10.64
C VAL A 109 -4.09 -1.46 10.92
N LEU A 110 -3.65 -1.58 12.17
CA LEU A 110 -2.88 -2.73 12.65
C LEU A 110 -3.83 -3.73 13.32
N ASP A 111 -4.22 -4.78 12.61
CA ASP A 111 -4.92 -5.91 13.21
C ASP A 111 -3.91 -6.81 13.94
N VAL A 112 -4.00 -6.81 15.27
CA VAL A 112 -3.13 -7.58 16.16
C VAL A 112 -3.83 -8.81 16.74
N SER A 113 -4.96 -9.24 16.15
CA SER A 113 -5.81 -10.33 16.66
C SER A 113 -5.10 -11.66 16.90
N GLU A 114 -4.01 -11.95 16.16
CA GLU A 114 -3.16 -13.14 16.38
C GLU A 114 -1.82 -12.84 17.07
N ALA A 115 -1.51 -11.56 17.35
CA ALA A 115 -0.25 -11.16 17.95
C ALA A 115 -0.26 -11.48 19.45
N LYS A 116 0.48 -12.51 19.86
CA LYS A 116 0.67 -12.84 21.29
C LYS A 116 1.44 -11.78 22.09
N ALA A 117 2.04 -10.81 21.40
CA ALA A 117 2.79 -9.70 21.95
C ALA A 117 2.37 -8.44 21.18
N GLY A 118 2.19 -7.32 21.88
CA GLY A 118 1.77 -6.06 21.27
C GLY A 118 2.75 -5.52 20.21
N LEU A 119 2.51 -4.29 19.75
CA LEU A 119 3.39 -3.64 18.78
C LEU A 119 4.76 -3.34 19.43
N VAL A 120 5.81 -3.95 18.90
CA VAL A 120 7.20 -3.73 19.32
C VAL A 120 7.90 -2.81 18.33
N ILE A 121 8.40 -1.68 18.82
CA ILE A 121 9.25 -0.78 18.03
C ILE A 121 10.71 -1.13 18.34
N THR A 122 11.45 -1.51 17.29
CA THR A 122 12.90 -1.75 17.38
C THR A 122 13.68 -0.62 16.72
N MET A 123 14.83 -0.28 17.28
CA MET A 123 15.76 0.69 16.71
C MET A 123 17.18 0.14 16.83
N LYS A 124 17.91 0.08 15.71
CA LYS A 124 19.27 -0.48 15.64
C LYS A 124 19.37 -1.92 16.19
N GLY A 125 18.33 -2.71 16.00
CA GLY A 125 18.26 -4.11 16.46
C GLY A 125 17.89 -4.29 17.93
N GLU A 126 17.58 -3.22 18.66
CA GLU A 126 17.13 -3.28 20.05
C GLU A 126 15.65 -2.92 20.15
N GLU A 127 14.87 -3.66 20.94
CA GLU A 127 13.50 -3.26 21.28
C GLU A 127 13.54 -2.02 22.18
N ILE A 128 12.90 -0.92 21.75
CA ILE A 128 12.94 0.36 22.47
C ILE A 128 11.60 0.71 23.13
N LEU A 129 10.48 0.25 22.57
CA LEU A 129 9.14 0.51 23.07
C LEU A 129 8.24 -0.69 22.78
N ARG A 130 7.43 -1.05 23.76
CA ARG A 130 6.30 -1.96 23.59
C ARG A 130 4.99 -1.21 23.81
N LEU A 131 4.08 -1.33 22.86
CA LEU A 131 2.68 -0.89 22.95
C LEU A 131 1.80 -2.14 23.04
N ASN A 132 1.16 -2.38 24.17
CA ASN A 132 0.18 -3.45 24.32
C ASN A 132 -1.23 -2.85 24.37
N ILE A 133 -2.19 -3.55 23.78
CA ILE A 133 -3.62 -3.25 23.89
C ILE A 133 -4.29 -4.49 24.48
N SER A 134 -4.98 -4.36 25.61
CA SER A 134 -5.68 -5.48 26.26
C SER A 134 -6.97 -5.83 25.51
N ASP A 135 -7.52 -7.03 25.76
CA ASP A 135 -8.83 -7.43 25.22
C ASP A 135 -9.99 -6.53 25.70
N GLN A 136 -9.75 -5.71 26.74
CA GLN A 136 -10.71 -4.72 27.26
C GLN A 136 -10.43 -3.30 26.72
N GLY A 137 -9.40 -3.13 25.88
CA GLY A 137 -9.03 -1.84 25.29
C GLY A 137 -8.06 -1.01 26.12
N ASP A 138 -7.47 -1.54 27.19
CA ASP A 138 -6.44 -0.83 27.96
C ASP A 138 -5.17 -0.69 27.12
N ILE A 139 -4.57 0.51 27.13
CA ILE A 139 -3.34 0.79 26.38
C ILE A 139 -2.18 0.88 27.36
N GLU A 140 -1.16 0.02 27.17
CA GLU A 140 0.09 0.05 27.93
C GLU A 140 1.24 0.53 27.05
N LEU A 141 1.93 1.59 27.48
CA LEU A 141 3.14 2.12 26.85
C LEU A 141 4.34 1.87 27.76
N SER A 142 5.22 0.95 27.35
CA SER A 142 6.34 0.50 28.18
C SER A 142 7.69 0.73 27.47
N PRO A 143 8.39 1.85 27.76
CA PRO A 143 9.79 2.02 27.37
C PRO A 143 10.62 0.89 28.01
N LEU A 144 11.26 0.07 27.18
CA LEU A 144 11.94 -1.15 27.68
C LEU A 144 13.26 -0.84 28.38
N ASN A 145 13.78 0.38 28.20
CA ASN A 145 14.88 0.89 29.00
C ASN A 145 14.32 1.79 30.13
N PRO A 146 14.41 1.37 31.40
CA PRO A 146 13.82 2.10 32.53
C PRO A 146 14.47 3.47 32.82
N SER A 147 15.64 3.76 32.20
CA SER A 147 16.26 5.08 32.26
C SER A 147 15.67 6.08 31.26
N LYS A 148 14.76 5.64 30.37
CA LYS A 148 14.12 6.48 29.37
C LYS A 148 12.75 6.95 29.85
N THR A 149 12.30 8.07 29.29
CA THR A 149 11.04 8.72 29.67
C THR A 149 10.07 8.67 28.50
N LEU A 150 8.78 8.51 28.82
CA LEU A 150 7.70 8.83 27.89
C LEU A 150 7.44 10.34 27.99
N LYS A 151 7.42 11.04 26.86
CA LYS A 151 7.15 12.49 26.82
C LYS A 151 5.91 12.76 25.98
N ILE A 152 4.98 13.52 26.54
CA ILE A 152 3.79 14.02 25.84
C ILE A 152 4.03 15.51 25.57
N ASN A 153 4.18 15.87 24.30
CA ASN A 153 4.37 17.26 23.89
C ASN A 153 3.01 17.87 23.55
N GLY A 154 2.35 18.45 24.55
CA GLY A 154 1.01 19.00 24.45
C GLY A 154 0.27 18.89 25.78
N ASN A 155 -1.02 19.22 25.78
CA ASN A 155 -1.86 19.02 26.95
C ASN A 155 -2.28 17.54 27.04
N LEU A 156 -2.17 16.97 28.24
CA LEU A 156 -2.78 15.68 28.56
C LEU A 156 -4.08 15.96 29.31
N GLU A 157 -5.21 15.56 28.72
CA GLU A 157 -6.51 15.58 29.37
C GLU A 157 -6.82 14.17 29.91
N VAL A 158 -7.09 14.07 31.22
CA VAL A 158 -7.46 12.82 31.88
C VAL A 158 -8.88 12.97 32.38
N THR A 159 -9.80 12.16 31.86
CA THR A 159 -11.23 12.29 32.15
C THR A 159 -11.66 11.53 33.41
N GLN A 160 -10.91 10.49 33.80
CA GLN A 160 -11.21 9.65 34.95
C GLN A 160 -9.92 9.06 35.55
N GLY A 161 -9.69 9.28 36.85
CA GLY A 161 -8.59 8.71 37.65
C GLY A 161 -7.16 8.92 37.11
N LEU A 162 -6.25 9.48 37.92
CA LEU A 162 -4.82 9.52 37.57
C LEU A 162 -4.01 8.93 38.71
N THR A 163 -3.41 7.76 38.51
CA THR A 163 -2.52 7.16 39.51
C THR A 163 -1.07 7.33 39.12
N VAL A 164 -0.28 8.00 39.96
CA VAL A 164 1.16 8.19 39.76
C VAL A 164 1.92 7.50 40.89
N ALA A 165 2.79 6.54 40.53
CA ALA A 165 3.54 5.73 41.48
C ALA A 165 2.66 5.09 42.58
N GLY A 166 1.48 4.61 42.19
CA GLY A 166 0.51 3.96 43.09
C GLY A 166 -0.32 4.92 43.94
N LYS A 167 -0.20 6.24 43.75
CA LYS A 167 -1.01 7.25 44.44
C LYS A 167 -2.01 7.88 43.48
N GLU A 168 -3.27 7.87 43.88
CA GLU A 168 -4.33 8.58 43.15
C GLU A 168 -4.14 10.09 43.32
N LEU A 169 -4.14 10.81 42.20
CA LEU A 169 -4.09 12.25 42.12
C LEU A 169 -5.52 12.78 41.94
N PRO A 170 -5.88 13.86 42.64
CA PRO A 170 -7.13 14.56 42.37
C PRO A 170 -7.08 15.13 40.95
N ILE A 171 -8.15 14.90 40.19
CA ILE A 171 -8.38 15.49 38.87
C ILE A 171 -9.31 16.68 39.02
#